data_AF-A0A1R0KR09-F1
#
_entry.id   AF-A0A1R0KR09-F1
#
_cell.length_a   1.000
_cell.length_b   1.000
_cell.length_c   1.000
_cell.angle_alpha   90.00
_cell.angle_beta   90.00
_cell.angle_gamma   90.00
#
_symmetry.space_group_name_H-M   'P 1'
#
loop_
_entity.id
_entity.type
_entity.pdbx_description
1 polymer ?
#
loop_
_entity_poly.entity_id
_entity_poly.type
_entity_poly.pdbx_seq_one_letter_code
_entity_poly.pdbx_strand_id
1 'polypeptide(L)' 'MELGWATALERPIVLITEQPFVEGASHLLKGLGCVGQVRVIDFTAFTRDPGLLTQAVLAATGRRQAANLPA' A
#
# COMPACT_ATOMS: atom_id res chain seq x y z
N MET A 1 5.59 -12.13 6.70
CA MET A 1 4.91 -12.07 8.02
C MET A 1 4.39 -10.66 8.28
N GLU A 2 5.24 -9.64 8.16
CA GLU A 2 4.92 -8.22 8.44
C GLU A 2 3.72 -7.66 7.65
N LEU A 3 3.61 -7.97 6.35
CA LEU A 3 2.46 -7.57 5.52
C LEU A 3 1.14 -8.17 6.03
N GLY A 4 1.17 -9.41 6.52
CA GLY A 4 0.00 -10.06 7.10
C GLY A 4 -0.44 -9.38 8.40
N TRP A 5 0.51 -8.95 9.23
CA TRP A 5 0.22 -8.25 10.49
C TRP A 5 -0.29 -6.83 10.25
N ALA A 6 0.33 -6.09 9.32
CA ALA A 6 -0.13 -4.75 8.96
C ALA A 6 -1.55 -4.78 8.38
N THR A 7 -1.88 -5.80 7.58
CA THR A 7 -3.21 -6.01 7.02
C THR A 7 -4.22 -6.34 8.13
N ALA A 8 -3.89 -7.25 9.05
CA ALA A 8 -4.76 -7.61 10.18
C ALA A 8 -5.05 -6.46 11.16
N LEU A 9 -4.12 -5.50 11.26
CA LEU A 9 -4.27 -4.29 12.10
C LEU A 9 -4.89 -3.12 11.34
N GLU A 10 -5.44 -3.36 10.13
CA GLU A 10 -6.03 -2.34 9.25
C GLU A 10 -5.11 -1.12 9.03
N ARG A 11 -3.80 -1.35 9.07
CA ARG A 11 -2.82 -0.29 8.83
C ARG A 11 -2.68 -0.12 7.31
N PRO A 12 -2.76 1.11 6.79
CA PRO A 12 -2.48 1.33 5.38
C PRO A 12 -1.06 0.89 5.04
N ILE A 13 -0.91 0.20 3.91
CA ILE A 13 0.38 -0.30 3.40
C ILE A 13 0.66 0.38 2.08
N VAL A 14 1.86 0.96 1.95
CA VAL A 14 2.41 1.40 0.66
C VAL A 14 3.55 0.45 0.31
N LEU A 15 3.39 -0.29 -0.78
CA LEU A 15 4.39 -1.24 -1.27
C LEU A 15 5.09 -0.64 -2.48
N ILE A 16 6.41 -0.52 -2.44
CA ILE A 16 7.22 -0.14 -3.60
C ILE A 16 7.90 -1.41 -4.12
N THR A 17 7.61 -1.79 -5.37
CA THR A 17 8.11 -3.03 -5.96
C THR A 17 8.01 -2.95 -7.48
N GLU A 18 8.81 -3.74 -8.19
CA GLU A 18 8.71 -3.83 -9.64
C GLU A 18 7.35 -4.40 -10.07
N GLN A 19 6.75 -3.78 -11.08
CA GLN A 19 5.49 -4.22 -11.67
C GLN A 19 5.67 -4.68 -13.12
N PRO A 20 4.93 -5.71 -13.58
CA PRO A 20 4.00 -6.53 -12.80
C PRO A 20 4.73 -7.42 -11.78
N PHE A 21 4.04 -7.84 -10.72
CA PHE A 21 4.59 -8.84 -9.79
C PHE A 21 5.11 -10.05 -10.57
N VAL A 22 6.35 -10.47 -10.29
CA VAL A 22 6.94 -11.66 -10.91
C VAL A 22 6.03 -12.88 -10.74
N GLU A 23 6.01 -13.77 -11.73
CA GLU A 23 5.07 -14.89 -11.76
C GLU A 23 5.18 -15.79 -10.51
N GLY A 24 6.40 -15.99 -10.00
CA GLY A 24 6.68 -16.73 -8.76
C GLY A 24 6.38 -15.96 -7.46
N ALA A 25 5.94 -14.70 -7.51
CA ALA A 25 5.55 -13.97 -6.31
C ALA A 25 4.32 -14.62 -5.66
N SER A 26 4.31 -14.66 -4.33
CA SER A 26 3.22 -15.27 -3.57
C SER A 26 1.85 -14.73 -3.99
N HIS A 27 0.88 -15.63 -4.16
CA HIS A 27 -0.52 -15.26 -4.40
C HIS A 27 -1.08 -14.35 -3.29
N LEU A 28 -0.56 -14.45 -2.06
CA LEU A 28 -0.92 -13.55 -0.96
C LEU A 28 -0.45 -12.11 -1.20
N LEU A 29 0.72 -11.92 -1.80
CA LEU A 29 1.25 -10.61 -2.16
C LEU A 29 0.39 -9.98 -3.28
N LYS A 30 0.08 -10.78 -4.31
CA LYS A 30 -0.76 -10.37 -5.44
C LYS A 30 -2.19 -10.05 -5.00
N GLY A 31 -2.73 -10.79 -4.04
CA GLY A 31 -4.07 -10.62 -3.48
C GLY A 31 -4.17 -9.60 -2.34
N LEU A 32 -3.05 -9.04 -1.86
CA LEU A 32 -3.04 -8.21 -0.66
C LEU A 32 -3.90 -6.94 -0.80
N GLY A 33 -3.96 -6.37 -2.00
CA GLY A 33 -4.82 -5.23 -2.32
C GLY A 33 -6.32 -5.54 -2.26
N CYS A 34 -6.72 -6.82 -2.31
CA CYS A 34 -8.12 -7.23 -2.20
C CYS A 34 -8.58 -7.39 -0.75
N VAL A 35 -7.65 -7.53 0.21
CA VAL A 35 -7.95 -7.87 1.61
C VAL A 35 -7.53 -6.79 2.60
N GLY A 36 -6.94 -5.68 2.14
CA GLY A 36 -6.50 -4.59 2.98
C GLY A 36 -6.28 -3.28 2.22
N GLN A 37 -6.00 -2.21 2.95
CA GLN A 37 -5.71 -0.90 2.37
C GLN A 37 -4.28 -0.84 1.85
N VAL A 38 -4.05 -1.44 0.67
CA VAL A 38 -2.71 -1.50 0.05
C VAL A 38 -2.68 -0.64 -1.21
N ARG A 39 -1.66 0.22 -1.29
CA ARG A 39 -1.28 0.91 -2.53
C ARG A 39 0.05 0.37 -3.00
N VAL A 40 0.15 0.05 -4.27
CA VAL A 40 1.39 -0.42 -4.87
C VAL A 40 1.93 0.65 -5.81
N ILE A 41 3.21 0.98 -5.65
CA ILE A 41 3.94 1.94 -6.48
C ILE A 41 5.01 1.13 -7.23
N ASP A 42 5.03 1.26 -8.55
CA ASP A 42 6.09 0.67 -9.36
C ASP A 42 7.46 1.29 -8.99
N PHE A 43 8.47 0.44 -8.83
CA PHE A 43 9.82 0.88 -8.43
C PHE A 43 10.45 1.85 -9.45
N THR A 44 10.25 1.63 -10.75
CA THR A 44 10.79 2.50 -11.81
C THR A 44 10.05 3.83 -11.88
N ALA A 45 8.75 3.85 -11.57
CA ALA A 45 8.00 5.09 -11.39
C ALA A 45 8.47 5.86 -10.16
N PHE A 46 8.66 5.18 -9.03
CA PHE A 46 9.14 5.79 -7.78
C PHE A 46 10.54 6.41 -7.92
N THR A 47 11.47 5.73 -8.58
CA THR A 47 12.82 6.27 -8.78
C THR A 47 12.85 7.52 -9.66
N ARG A 48 11.89 7.66 -10.59
CA ARG A 48 11.71 8.88 -11.41
C ARG A 48 11.00 10.00 -10.66
N ASP A 49 10.06 9.67 -9.78
CA ASP A 49 9.35 10.63 -8.94
C ASP A 49 9.15 10.08 -7.51
N PRO A 50 10.07 10.40 -6.59
CA PRO A 50 9.93 10.01 -5.19
C PRO A 50 8.71 10.64 -4.49
N GLY A 51 8.14 11.72 -5.06
CA GLY A 51 6.94 12.38 -4.54
C GLY A 51 5.72 11.48 -4.53
N LEU A 52 5.70 10.43 -5.37
CA LEU A 52 4.65 9.40 -5.39
C LEU A 52 4.46 8.73 -4.02
N LEU A 53 5.54 8.51 -3.26
CA LEU A 53 5.45 7.93 -1.92
C LEU A 53 4.75 8.90 -0.96
N THR A 54 5.16 10.16 -0.94
CA THR A 54 4.55 11.18 -0.09
C THR A 54 3.05 11.32 -0.39
N GLN A 55 2.68 11.37 -1.67
CA GLN A 55 1.28 11.42 -2.09
C GLN A 55 0.51 10.18 -1.63
N ALA A 56 1.08 8.99 -1.77
CA ALA A 56 0.43 7.74 -1.35
C ALA A 56 0.23 7.67 0.16
N VAL A 57 1.21 8.11 0.95
CA VAL A 57 1.13 8.18 2.42
C VAL A 57 0.07 9.19 2.84
N LEU A 58 0.10 10.42 2.30
CA LEU A 58 -0.89 11.45 2.62
C LEU A 58 -2.32 11.00 2.27
N ALA A 59 -2.50 10.37 1.11
CA ALA A 59 -3.80 9.82 0.70
C ALA A 59 -4.29 8.69 1.63
N ALA A 60 -3.36 7.90 2.17
CA ALA A 60 -3.67 6.82 3.10
C ALA A 60 -3.98 7.33 4.52
N THR A 61 -3.30 8.37 4.99
CA THR A 61 -3.51 8.94 6.33
C THR A 61 -4.68 9.93 6.37
N GLY A 62 -4.92 10.69 5.30
CA GLY A 62 -6.04 11.62 5.20
C GLY A 62 -7.40 10.90 5.28
N ARG A 63 -7.48 9.69 4.72
CA ARG A 63 -8.68 8.82 4.81
C ARG A 63 -8.97 8.37 6.25
N ARG A 64 -7.93 8.21 7.08
CA ARG A 64 -8.05 7.86 8.50
C ARG A 64 -8.59 9.00 9.36
N GLN A 65 -8.28 10.25 9.02
CA GLN A 65 -8.76 11.41 9.78
C GLN A 65 -10.26 11.64 9.58
N ALA A 66 -10.78 11.44 8.36
CA ALA A 66 -12.21 11.56 8.08
C ALA A 66 -13.06 10.49 8.80
N ALA A 67 -12.51 9.30 9.03
CA ALA A 67 -13.20 8.20 9.73
C ALA A 67 -13.21 8.34 11.27
N ASN A 68 -12.40 9.25 11.83
CA ASN A 68 -12.24 9.46 13.28
C ASN A 68 -12.89 10.77 13.79
N LEU A 69 -13.63 11.49 12.95
CA LEU A 69 -14.43 12.64 13.37
C LEU A 69 -15.80 12.14 13.89
N PRO A 70 -16.16 12.40 15.17
CA PRO A 70 -17.51 12.13 15.65
C PRO A 70 -18.51 13.05 14.95
N ALA A 71 -19.69 12.51 14.67
CA ALA A 71 -20.84 13.20 14.07
C ALA A 71 -21.38 14.33 14.94
#